data_AF-A0A0N4WBE7-F1
#
_entry.id   AF-A0A0N4WBE7-F1
#
_cell.length_a   1.000
_cell.length_b   1.000
_cell.length_c   1.000
_cell.angle_alpha   90.00
_cell.angle_beta   90.00
_cell.angle_gamma   90.00
#
_symmetry.space_group_name_H-M   'P 1'
#
loop_
_entity.id
_entity.type
_entity.pdbx_description
1 polymer ?
#
loop_
_entity_poly.entity_id
_entity_poly.type
_entity_poly.pdbx_seq_one_letter_code
_entity_poly.pdbx_strand_id
1 'polypeptide(L)'
;MRPSVPFMDSCSATFYRSLEESEWLYIVSNLLSLASSITSVVTLHNSSVAICVEEGWDTTCQLMSLAQLLLDPYYRTIEGFQMLIEKEWLAFGHRFSHRANHAISSQNSGITPVFLLFLDAVHQISAQFPCAFEFNDFYLRFLAYHSQSAFFRTFVMDCECERVHLEHLVPDTEEGRRGCIWLYIKV
;
A
#
# COMPACT_ATOMS: atom_id res chain seq x y z
N MET A 1 32.74 47.28 6.99
CA MET A 1 32.47 45.86 7.28
C MET A 1 31.12 45.78 7.99
N ARG A 2 30.04 45.48 7.26
CA ARG A 2 28.76 45.08 7.87
C ARG A 2 28.84 43.57 8.13
N PRO A 3 28.45 43.07 9.31
CA PRO A 3 28.34 41.64 9.53
C PRO A 3 27.22 41.10 8.63
N SER A 4 27.56 40.10 7.83
CA SER A 4 26.62 39.29 7.07
C SER A 4 25.60 38.67 8.03
N VAL A 5 24.33 38.95 7.76
CA VAL A 5 23.17 38.36 8.43
C VAL A 5 23.30 36.82 8.37
N PRO A 6 23.03 36.08 9.45
CA PRO A 6 23.05 34.63 9.38
C PRO A 6 21.97 34.20 8.39
N PHE A 7 22.35 33.39 7.41
CA PHE A 7 21.42 32.65 6.58
C PHE A 7 20.76 31.59 7.48
N MET A 8 19.75 31.99 8.26
CA MET A 8 18.89 31.03 8.96
C MET A 8 17.84 30.53 7.98
N ASP A 9 17.77 29.20 7.86
CA ASP A 9 16.92 28.42 6.96
C ASP A 9 15.43 28.73 7.09
N SER A 10 14.96 29.79 6.45
CA SER A 10 13.51 30.07 6.34
C SER A 10 12.75 28.98 5.58
N CYS A 11 13.46 28.24 4.71
CA CYS A 11 12.90 27.19 3.86
C CYS A 11 12.59 25.89 4.64
N SER A 12 13.37 25.57 5.68
CA SER A 12 13.16 24.36 6.48
C SER A 12 11.91 24.47 7.36
N ALA A 13 11.69 25.64 7.98
CA ALA A 13 10.51 25.86 8.83
C ALA A 13 9.19 25.83 8.03
N THR A 14 9.19 26.32 6.79
CA THR A 14 8.02 26.23 5.90
C THR A 14 7.78 24.80 5.42
N PHE A 15 8.83 24.02 5.15
CA PHE A 15 8.71 22.61 4.77
C PHE A 15 8.06 21.76 5.87
N TYR A 16 8.58 21.82 7.11
CA TYR A 16 8.03 21.02 8.22
C TYR A 16 6.57 21.36 8.51
N ARG A 17 6.20 22.63 8.39
CA ARG A 17 4.82 23.07 8.55
C ARG A 17 3.92 22.50 7.46
N SER A 18 4.30 22.61 6.18
CA SER A 18 3.53 22.03 5.08
C SER A 18 3.40 20.50 5.20
N LEU A 19 4.44 19.84 5.72
CA LEU A 19 4.43 18.41 5.99
C LEU A 19 3.45 18.04 7.12
N GLU A 20 3.46 18.79 8.23
CA GLU A 20 2.52 18.63 9.33
C GLU A 20 1.07 18.90 8.88
N GLU A 21 0.85 19.98 8.15
CA GLU A 21 -0.45 20.37 7.59
C GLU A 21 -0.99 19.35 6.56
N SER A 22 -0.13 18.52 5.95
CA SER A 22 -0.56 17.44 5.04
C SER A 22 -1.16 16.23 5.75
N GLU A 23 -0.91 16.08 7.05
CA GLU A 23 -1.30 14.93 7.89
C GLU A 23 -0.80 13.55 7.42
N TRP A 24 -0.02 13.47 6.34
CA TRP A 24 0.40 12.20 5.75
C TRP A 24 1.14 11.30 6.75
N LEU A 25 2.16 11.86 7.42
CA LEU A 25 2.93 11.14 8.43
C LEU A 25 2.10 10.79 9.67
N TYR A 26 1.10 11.61 10.00
CA TYR A 26 0.17 11.32 11.08
C TYR A 26 -0.67 10.09 10.75
N ILE A 27 -1.18 9.99 9.51
CA ILE A 27 -1.95 8.83 9.05
C ILE A 27 -1.08 7.57 9.03
N VAL A 28 0.14 7.64 8.48
CA VAL A 28 1.09 6.50 8.47
C VAL A 28 1.42 6.04 9.89
N SER A 29 1.70 6.98 10.80
CA SER A 29 1.98 6.70 12.21
C SER A 29 0.81 6.00 12.90
N ASN A 30 -0.41 6.50 12.71
CA ASN A 30 -1.61 5.88 13.27
C ASN A 30 -1.80 4.45 12.74
N LEU A 31 -1.59 4.25 11.45
CA LEU A 31 -1.75 2.94 10.83
C LEU A 31 -0.76 1.92 11.41
N LEU A 32 0.51 2.31 11.56
CA LEU A 32 1.55 1.49 12.19
C LEU A 32 1.27 1.20 13.67
N SER A 33 0.79 2.20 14.41
CA SER A 33 0.42 2.07 15.83
C SER A 33 -0.73 1.06 16.03
N LEU A 34 -1.76 1.15 15.20
CA LEU A 34 -2.89 0.21 15.21
C LEU A 34 -2.47 -1.21 14.84
N ALA A 35 -1.67 -1.39 13.77
CA ALA A 35 -1.14 -2.69 13.38
C ALA A 35 -0.27 -3.32 14.48
N SER A 36 0.56 -2.51 15.16
CA SER A 36 1.37 -2.94 16.30
C SER A 36 0.51 -3.35 17.49
N SER A 37 -0.60 -2.65 17.73
CA SER A 37 -1.56 -3.00 18.78
C SER A 37 -2.23 -4.35 18.49
N ILE A 38 -2.68 -4.57 17.25
CA ILE A 38 -3.25 -5.86 16.82
C ILE A 38 -2.23 -7.00 17.02
N THR A 39 -1.00 -6.79 16.56
CA THR A 39 0.12 -7.73 16.72
C THR A 39 0.38 -8.06 18.19
N SER A 40 0.33 -7.05 19.06
CA SER A 40 0.52 -7.22 20.51
C SER A 40 -0.59 -8.05 21.16
N VAL A 41 -1.85 -7.86 20.76
CA VAL A 41 -2.97 -8.67 21.25
C VAL A 41 -2.80 -10.14 20.84
N VAL A 42 -2.38 -10.39 19.61
CA VAL A 42 -2.15 -11.76 19.12
C VAL A 42 -0.96 -12.42 19.82
N THR A 43 0.17 -11.71 19.98
CA THR A 43 1.43 -12.32 20.45
C THR A 43 1.59 -12.32 21.96
N LEU A 44 1.26 -11.21 22.63
CA LEU A 44 1.47 -11.05 24.08
C LEU A 44 0.27 -11.55 24.88
N HIS A 45 -0.94 -11.30 24.39
CA HIS A 45 -2.18 -11.69 25.06
C HIS A 45 -2.74 -13.03 24.56
N ASN A 46 -2.12 -13.63 23.54
CA ASN A 46 -2.52 -14.91 22.94
C ASN A 46 -4.04 -14.96 22.63
N SER A 47 -4.56 -13.85 22.11
CA SER A 47 -5.99 -13.63 21.87
C SER A 47 -6.27 -13.37 20.39
N SER A 48 -7.46 -13.75 19.93
CA SER A 48 -7.91 -13.46 18.57
C SER A 48 -8.44 -12.03 18.46
N VAL A 49 -8.22 -11.39 17.32
CA VAL A 49 -8.70 -10.03 17.01
C VAL A 49 -9.64 -10.11 15.80
N ALA A 50 -10.79 -9.43 15.88
CA ALA A 50 -11.69 -9.22 14.76
C ALA A 50 -11.79 -7.72 14.47
N ILE A 51 -11.56 -7.33 13.21
CA ILE A 51 -11.65 -5.94 12.75
C ILE A 51 -13.02 -5.74 12.11
N CYS A 52 -13.85 -4.88 12.69
CA CYS A 52 -15.17 -4.53 12.18
C CYS A 52 -15.19 -3.04 11.85
N VAL A 53 -15.19 -2.71 10.56
CA VAL A 53 -15.34 -1.33 10.04
C VAL A 53 -16.46 -1.32 8.99
N GLU A 54 -17.15 -0.20 8.85
CA GLU A 54 -18.45 -0.10 8.15
C GLU A 54 -18.42 -0.60 6.71
N GLU A 55 -17.39 -0.25 5.93
CA GLU A 55 -17.26 -0.66 4.52
C GLU A 55 -16.17 -1.72 4.26
N GLY A 56 -15.34 -2.04 5.25
CA GLY A 56 -14.42 -3.19 5.24
C GLY A 56 -13.28 -3.22 4.22
N TRP A 57 -13.33 -2.49 3.11
CA TRP A 57 -12.44 -2.71 1.94
C TRP A 57 -11.15 -1.88 1.88
N ASP A 58 -10.95 -0.96 2.83
CA ASP A 58 -9.79 -0.06 2.85
C ASP A 58 -8.99 -0.28 4.14
N THR A 59 -9.53 0.21 5.27
CA THR A 59 -8.85 0.15 6.57
C THR A 59 -8.58 -1.27 7.03
N THR A 60 -9.50 -2.21 6.77
CA THR A 60 -9.26 -3.62 7.10
C THR A 60 -8.09 -4.17 6.31
N CYS A 61 -8.02 -3.94 4.99
CA CYS A 61 -6.94 -4.39 4.13
C CYS A 61 -5.59 -3.85 4.63
N GLN A 62 -5.53 -2.56 4.96
CA GLN A 62 -4.33 -1.93 5.51
C GLN A 62 -3.89 -2.57 6.84
N LEU A 63 -4.82 -2.68 7.80
CA LEU A 63 -4.50 -3.19 9.15
C LEU A 63 -4.18 -4.68 9.14
N MET A 64 -4.94 -5.50 8.41
CA MET A 64 -4.71 -6.94 8.30
C MET A 64 -3.41 -7.24 7.59
N SER A 65 -3.08 -6.51 6.52
CA SER A 65 -1.83 -6.70 5.79
C SER A 65 -0.63 -6.34 6.66
N LEU A 66 -0.66 -5.20 7.35
CA LEU A 66 0.44 -4.78 8.23
C LEU A 66 0.60 -5.70 9.44
N ALA A 67 -0.49 -6.10 10.09
CA ALA A 67 -0.41 -7.03 11.21
C ALA A 67 0.23 -8.37 10.78
N GLN A 68 -0.18 -8.91 9.62
CA GLN A 68 0.40 -10.14 9.09
C GLN A 68 1.88 -9.98 8.71
N LEU A 69 2.25 -8.86 8.11
CA LEU A 69 3.65 -8.55 7.81
C LEU A 69 4.52 -8.47 9.08
N LEU A 70 3.96 -7.96 10.19
CA LEU A 70 4.64 -7.89 11.50
C LEU A 70 4.72 -9.26 12.18
N LEU A 71 3.72 -10.13 11.98
CA LEU A 71 3.63 -11.44 12.62
C LEU A 71 4.41 -12.55 11.91
N ASP A 72 4.36 -12.60 10.58
CA ASP A 72 4.86 -13.72 9.79
C ASP A 72 6.01 -13.29 8.85
N PRO A 73 7.24 -13.82 9.04
CA PRO A 73 8.37 -13.56 8.15
C PRO A 73 8.13 -13.96 6.69
N TYR A 74 7.24 -14.91 6.40
CA TYR A 74 6.91 -15.30 5.03
C TYR A 74 6.50 -14.10 4.19
N TYR A 75 5.64 -13.22 4.73
CA TYR A 75 5.16 -12.04 4.03
C TYR A 75 6.23 -10.96 3.76
N ARG A 76 7.45 -11.13 4.27
CA ARG A 76 8.61 -10.24 4.00
C ARG A 76 9.50 -10.75 2.87
N THR A 77 9.21 -11.93 2.33
CA THR A 77 9.76 -12.43 1.07
C THR A 77 9.06 -11.77 -0.12
N ILE A 78 9.66 -11.78 -1.30
CA ILE A 78 9.02 -11.26 -2.52
C ILE A 78 7.73 -12.05 -2.80
N GLU A 79 7.82 -13.38 -2.82
CA GLU A 79 6.66 -14.27 -3.05
C GLU A 79 5.58 -14.06 -1.98
N GLY A 80 5.95 -14.04 -0.71
CA GLY A 80 4.99 -13.84 0.36
C GLY A 80 4.32 -12.48 0.29
N PHE A 81 5.04 -11.41 -0.04
CA PHE A 81 4.42 -10.09 -0.18
C PHE A 81 3.47 -10.02 -1.37
N GLN A 82 3.76 -10.69 -2.48
CA GLN A 82 2.82 -10.84 -3.60
C GLN A 82 1.55 -11.57 -3.14
N MET A 83 1.70 -12.69 -2.43
CA MET A 83 0.58 -13.43 -1.87
C MET A 83 -0.24 -12.61 -0.86
N LEU A 84 0.41 -11.75 -0.08
CA LEU A 84 -0.26 -10.84 0.85
C LEU A 84 -1.16 -9.85 0.10
N ILE A 85 -0.64 -9.25 -0.98
CA ILE A 85 -1.39 -8.32 -1.83
C ILE A 85 -2.55 -9.04 -2.52
N GLU A 86 -2.30 -10.18 -3.14
CA GLU A 86 -3.34 -10.99 -3.79
C GLU A 86 -4.48 -11.32 -2.82
N LYS A 87 -4.13 -11.76 -1.61
CA LYS A 87 -5.12 -12.17 -0.62
C LYS A 87 -5.88 -11.00 0.01
N GLU A 88 -5.17 -10.03 0.58
CA GLU A 88 -5.78 -9.00 1.44
C GLU A 88 -6.27 -7.77 0.66
N TRP A 89 -5.80 -7.58 -0.58
CA TRP A 89 -6.17 -6.41 -1.38
C TRP A 89 -7.02 -6.82 -2.58
N LEU A 90 -6.55 -7.77 -3.38
CA LEU A 90 -7.22 -8.13 -4.63
C LEU A 90 -8.44 -9.00 -4.36
N ALA A 91 -8.25 -10.16 -3.72
CA ALA A 91 -9.33 -11.10 -3.43
C ALA A 91 -10.33 -10.55 -2.40
N PHE A 92 -9.87 -9.79 -1.40
CA PHE A 92 -10.75 -9.17 -0.40
C PHE A 92 -11.61 -8.02 -0.97
N GLY A 93 -11.29 -7.52 -2.17
CA GLY A 93 -12.13 -6.55 -2.89
C GLY A 93 -11.81 -5.09 -2.58
N HIS A 94 -10.54 -4.75 -2.35
CA HIS A 94 -10.13 -3.35 -2.39
C HIS A 94 -10.43 -2.75 -3.77
N ARG A 95 -11.08 -1.59 -3.78
CA ARG A 95 -11.60 -0.95 -4.99
C ARG A 95 -10.53 -0.13 -5.71
N PHE A 96 -9.53 -0.79 -6.28
CA PHE A 96 -8.39 -0.11 -6.93
C PHE A 96 -8.84 0.89 -8.01
N SER A 97 -9.74 0.50 -8.91
CA SER A 97 -10.21 1.38 -10.00
C SER A 97 -10.98 2.59 -9.49
N HIS A 98 -11.83 2.42 -8.48
CA HIS A 98 -12.55 3.54 -7.87
C HIS A 98 -11.58 4.50 -7.15
N ARG A 99 -10.65 3.97 -6.36
CA ARG A 99 -9.70 4.77 -5.57
C ARG A 99 -8.67 5.50 -6.44
N ALA A 100 -8.34 4.92 -7.59
CA ALA A 100 -7.46 5.50 -8.62
C ALA A 100 -8.15 6.52 -9.53
N ASN A 101 -9.47 6.74 -9.36
CA ASN A 101 -10.32 7.52 -10.25
C ASN A 101 -10.33 7.04 -11.72
N HIS A 102 -10.24 5.73 -11.94
CA HIS A 102 -10.33 5.13 -13.27
C HIS A 102 -11.76 4.70 -13.63
N ALA A 103 -12.66 4.62 -12.66
CA ALA A 103 -14.05 4.28 -12.88
C ALA A 103 -14.86 5.50 -13.34
N ILE A 104 -15.89 5.28 -14.17
CA ILE A 104 -16.86 6.33 -14.53
C ILE A 104 -17.61 6.80 -13.27
N SER A 105 -17.89 5.87 -12.34
CA SER A 105 -18.57 6.14 -11.08
C SER A 105 -17.73 6.92 -10.06
N SER A 106 -16.41 7.02 -10.24
CA SER A 106 -15.50 7.67 -9.27
C SER A 106 -15.11 9.11 -9.64
N GLN A 107 -15.57 9.65 -10.78
CA GLN A 107 -15.12 10.95 -11.31
C GLN A 107 -15.30 12.13 -10.35
N ASN A 108 -16.25 12.04 -9.42
CA ASN A 108 -16.52 13.07 -8.41
C ASN A 108 -15.86 12.77 -7.04
N SER A 109 -15.29 11.58 -6.85
CA SER A 109 -14.71 11.14 -5.57
C SER A 109 -13.22 11.49 -5.42
N GLY A 110 -12.55 11.86 -6.52
CA GLY A 110 -11.11 12.13 -6.51
C GLY A 110 -10.26 10.87 -6.33
N ILE A 111 -8.95 11.06 -6.16
CA ILE A 111 -7.99 9.98 -5.89
C ILE A 111 -7.87 9.78 -4.39
N THR A 112 -7.95 8.54 -3.92
CA THR A 112 -7.70 8.18 -2.51
C THR A 112 -6.54 7.18 -2.42
N PRO A 113 -5.35 7.58 -1.93
CA PRO A 113 -4.12 6.81 -2.02
C PRO A 113 -3.99 5.70 -0.95
N VAL A 114 -5.02 4.87 -0.77
CA VAL A 114 -5.10 3.86 0.31
C VAL A 114 -3.97 2.82 0.23
N PHE A 115 -3.72 2.27 -0.96
CA PHE A 115 -2.65 1.30 -1.17
C PHE A 115 -1.26 1.95 -1.06
N LEU A 116 -1.11 3.20 -1.50
CA LEU A 116 0.14 3.94 -1.33
C LEU A 116 0.46 4.19 0.15
N LEU A 117 -0.53 4.53 0.98
CA LEU A 117 -0.35 4.66 2.43
C LEU A 117 0.12 3.36 3.07
N PHE A 118 -0.41 2.22 2.60
CA PHE A 118 0.07 0.91 3.03
C PHE A 118 1.53 0.69 2.63
N LEU A 119 1.90 0.94 1.37
CA LEU A 119 3.29 0.77 0.91
C LEU A 119 4.26 1.71 1.62
N ASP A 120 3.85 2.93 1.97
CA ASP A 120 4.64 3.83 2.81
C ASP A 120 4.84 3.24 4.21
N ALA A 121 3.77 2.75 4.85
CA ALA A 121 3.90 2.06 6.14
C ALA A 121 4.86 0.86 6.07
N VAL A 122 4.83 0.07 4.99
CA VAL A 122 5.80 -1.02 4.75
C VAL A 122 7.22 -0.48 4.60
N HIS A 123 7.41 0.61 3.85
CA HIS A 123 8.70 1.30 3.72
C HIS A 123 9.24 1.75 5.09
N GLN A 124 8.39 2.34 5.95
CA GLN A 124 8.80 2.75 7.30
C GLN A 124 9.28 1.56 8.15
N ILE A 125 8.61 0.40 8.05
CA ILE A 125 9.03 -0.82 8.75
C ILE A 125 10.35 -1.33 8.17
N SER A 126 10.48 -1.38 6.85
CA SER A 126 11.71 -1.83 6.17
C SER A 126 12.92 -0.95 6.51
N ALA A 127 12.71 0.36 6.64
CA ALA A 127 13.77 1.30 7.04
C ALA A 127 14.23 1.06 8.49
N GLN A 128 13.31 0.68 9.39
CA GLN A 128 13.63 0.34 10.78
C GLN A 128 14.29 -1.04 10.93
N PHE A 129 13.99 -1.97 10.02
CA PHE A 129 14.53 -3.33 10.01
C PHE A 129 15.18 -3.70 8.66
N PRO A 130 16.36 -3.14 8.32
CA PRO A 130 16.94 -3.28 6.99
C PRO A 130 17.25 -4.71 6.53
N CYS A 131 17.41 -5.64 7.46
CA CYS A 131 17.71 -7.05 7.16
C CYS A 131 16.48 -7.98 7.24
N ALA A 132 15.28 -7.43 7.48
CA ALA A 132 14.07 -8.24 7.71
C ALA A 132 13.28 -8.52 6.42
N PHE A 133 13.62 -7.87 5.30
CA PHE A 133 12.89 -7.94 4.05
C PHE A 133 13.81 -8.41 2.92
N GLU A 134 13.26 -9.26 2.03
CA GLU A 134 13.95 -9.71 0.83
C GLU A 134 13.91 -8.64 -0.27
N PHE A 135 12.78 -7.92 -0.37
CA PHE A 135 12.60 -6.86 -1.36
C PHE A 135 13.17 -5.52 -0.88
N ASN A 136 13.43 -4.64 -1.84
CA ASN A 136 14.01 -3.32 -1.60
C ASN A 136 13.00 -2.18 -1.84
N ASP A 137 13.44 -0.95 -1.60
CA ASP A 137 12.62 0.26 -1.81
C ASP A 137 12.16 0.44 -3.27
N PHE A 138 12.97 0.02 -4.24
CA PHE A 138 12.58 0.08 -5.65
C PHE A 138 11.36 -0.79 -5.95
N TYR A 139 11.28 -1.98 -5.35
CA TYR A 139 10.13 -2.86 -5.47
C TYR A 139 8.84 -2.19 -4.98
N LEU A 140 8.86 -1.56 -3.81
CA LEU A 140 7.69 -0.85 -3.27
C LEU A 140 7.26 0.32 -4.18
N ARG A 141 8.21 1.13 -4.66
CA ARG A 141 7.93 2.22 -5.61
C ARG A 141 7.35 1.72 -6.92
N PHE A 142 7.83 0.59 -7.41
CA PHE A 142 7.33 -0.03 -8.64
C PHE A 142 5.86 -0.43 -8.49
N LEU A 143 5.51 -1.06 -7.36
CA LEU A 143 4.12 -1.39 -7.04
C LEU A 143 3.24 -0.14 -6.91
N ALA A 144 3.70 0.88 -6.18
CA ALA A 144 2.98 2.14 -6.01
C ALA A 144 2.69 2.85 -7.33
N TYR A 145 3.65 2.87 -8.25
CA TYR A 145 3.45 3.45 -9.57
C TYR A 145 2.44 2.65 -10.39
N HIS A 146 2.59 1.33 -10.42
CA HIS A 146 1.76 0.47 -11.27
C HIS A 146 0.36 0.20 -10.72
N SER A 147 0.11 0.41 -9.43
CA SER A 147 -1.25 0.42 -8.88
C SER A 147 -2.10 1.59 -9.41
N GLN A 148 -1.46 2.68 -9.83
CA GLN A 148 -2.13 3.87 -10.37
C GLN A 148 -2.00 3.99 -11.89
N SER A 149 -1.05 3.31 -12.52
CA SER A 149 -0.79 3.51 -13.96
C SER A 149 -1.79 2.80 -14.88
N ALA A 150 -2.60 1.87 -14.36
CA ALA A 150 -3.46 0.96 -15.14
C ALA A 150 -2.72 0.22 -16.27
N PHE A 151 -1.41 0.00 -16.11
CA PHE A 151 -0.58 -0.65 -17.14
C PHE A 151 -0.72 -2.16 -17.09
N PHE A 152 -0.63 -2.74 -15.89
CA PHE A 152 -0.91 -4.14 -15.61
C PHE A 152 -2.35 -4.31 -15.19
N ARG A 153 -2.95 -5.46 -15.54
CA ARG A 153 -4.33 -5.80 -15.16
C ARG A 153 -4.50 -6.11 -13.68
N THR A 154 -3.41 -6.46 -12.99
CA THR A 154 -3.42 -6.83 -11.57
C THR A 154 -4.17 -5.84 -10.68
N PHE A 155 -4.00 -4.52 -10.90
CA PHE A 155 -4.63 -3.47 -10.08
C PHE A 155 -5.81 -2.78 -10.80
N VAL A 156 -6.39 -3.43 -11.80
CA VAL A 156 -7.59 -2.93 -12.49
C VAL A 156 -8.81 -3.67 -11.94
N MET A 157 -9.97 -3.00 -11.99
CA MET A 157 -11.25 -3.45 -11.44
C MET A 157 -11.32 -3.40 -9.92
N ASP A 158 -12.55 -3.43 -9.39
CA ASP A 158 -12.84 -3.18 -7.99
C ASP A 158 -13.12 -4.46 -7.18
N CYS A 159 -13.31 -5.60 -7.85
CA CYS A 159 -13.46 -6.88 -7.17
C CYS A 159 -12.95 -8.06 -8.00
N GLU A 160 -12.75 -9.20 -7.34
CA GLU A 160 -12.28 -10.43 -7.95
C GLU A 160 -13.18 -10.94 -9.07
N CYS A 161 -14.50 -10.85 -8.86
CA CYS A 161 -15.50 -11.24 -9.87
C CYS A 161 -15.30 -10.48 -11.19
N GLU A 162 -15.05 -9.17 -11.12
CA GLU A 162 -14.79 -8.34 -12.31
C GLU A 162 -13.47 -8.71 -13.00
N ARG A 163 -12.41 -9.03 -12.24
CA ARG A 163 -11.12 -9.45 -12.80
C ARG A 163 -11.23 -10.78 -13.54
N VAL A 164 -11.86 -11.78 -12.92
CA VAL A 164 -12.12 -13.09 -13.55
C VAL A 164 -12.99 -12.94 -14.79
N HIS A 165 -14.00 -12.07 -14.76
CA HIS A 165 -14.82 -11.80 -15.94
C HIS A 165 -13.99 -11.17 -17.07
N LEU A 166 -13.11 -10.22 -16.74
CA LEU A 166 -12.23 -9.58 -17.71
C LEU A 166 -11.22 -10.57 -18.33
N GLU A 167 -10.67 -11.48 -17.53
CA GLU A 167 -9.76 -12.54 -18.00
C GLU A 167 -10.45 -13.47 -19.01
N HIS A 168 -11.71 -13.82 -18.79
CA HIS A 168 -12.47 -14.61 -19.76
C HIS A 168 -12.74 -13.85 -21.08
N LEU A 169 -12.98 -12.53 -21.00
CA LEU A 169 -13.25 -11.70 -22.18
C LEU A 169 -11.99 -11.40 -22.99
N VAL A 170 -10.88 -11.20 -22.29
CA VAL A 170 -9.60 -10.84 -22.88
C VAL A 170 -8.50 -11.70 -22.24
N PRO A 171 -8.36 -12.96 -22.69
CA PRO A 171 -7.35 -13.85 -22.14
C PRO A 171 -5.94 -13.31 -22.43
N ASP A 172 -5.01 -13.60 -21.52
CA ASP A 172 -3.61 -13.20 -21.67
C ASP A 172 -3.01 -13.93 -22.88
N THR A 173 -2.80 -13.20 -23.97
CA THR A 173 -1.95 -13.64 -25.08
C THR A 173 -0.50 -13.31 -24.74
N GLU A 174 0.45 -14.19 -25.11
CA GLU A 174 1.89 -13.99 -24.86
C GLU A 174 2.44 -12.66 -25.42
N GLU A 175 1.72 -12.04 -26.37
CA GLU A 175 2.09 -10.77 -27.01
C GLU A 175 1.62 -9.52 -26.23
N GLY A 176 0.76 -9.68 -25.23
CA GLY A 176 0.19 -8.59 -24.45
C GLY A 176 1.08 -8.15 -23.29
N ARG A 177 1.82 -7.05 -23.46
CA ARG A 177 2.61 -6.37 -22.39
C ARG A 177 1.81 -5.87 -21.17
N ARG A 178 0.54 -6.27 -21.01
CA ARG A 178 -0.43 -5.77 -20.01
C ARG A 178 -1.02 -6.88 -19.13
N GLY A 179 -0.34 -8.02 -19.02
CA GLY A 179 -0.78 -9.14 -18.19
C GLY A 179 -0.59 -8.86 -16.69
N CYS A 180 -0.34 -9.94 -15.94
CA CYS A 180 -0.06 -9.87 -14.51
C CYS A 180 1.30 -9.22 -14.20
N ILE A 181 1.34 -8.27 -13.26
CA ILE A 181 2.57 -7.58 -12.83
C ILE A 181 3.61 -8.56 -12.26
N TRP A 182 3.18 -9.65 -11.62
CA TRP A 182 4.08 -10.64 -11.02
C TRP A 182 4.91 -11.38 -12.06
N LEU A 183 4.39 -11.56 -13.28
CA LEU A 183 5.15 -12.16 -14.39
C LEU A 183 6.26 -11.24 -14.90
N TYR A 184 6.11 -9.93 -14.71
CA TYR A 184 7.12 -8.95 -15.08
C TYR A 184 8.22 -8.84 -14.01
N ILE A 185 7.85 -8.99 -12.74
CA ILE A 185 8.78 -9.02 -11.61
C ILE A 185 9.42 -10.42 -11.57
N LYS A 186 10.50 -10.60 -12.33
CA LYS A 186 11.30 -11.83 -12.27
C LYS A 186 12.04 -11.88 -10.94
N VAL A 187 11.70 -12.85 -10.09
CA VAL A 187 12.46 -13.23 -8.89
C VAL A 187 13.71 -13.99 -9.29
#